data_AF-A0A0S9P418-F1
#
_entry.id   AF-A0A0S9P418-F1
#
_cell.length_a   1.000
_cell.length_b   1.000
_cell.length_c   1.000
_cell.angle_alpha   90.00
_cell.angle_beta   90.00
_cell.angle_gamma   90.00
#
_symmetry.space_group_name_H-M   'P 1'
#
loop_
_entity.id
_entity.type
_entity.pdbx_description
1 polymer ?
#
loop_
_entity_poly.entity_id
_entity_poly.type
_entity_poly.pdbx_seq_one_letter_code
_entity_poly.pdbx_strand_id
1 'polypeptide(L)'
;MNLFKLIDTDATDFAKRAGFYQDEVIRNPVVISKNGRPKTVLVAYDEFIRLRERDRRSFTIDDIPDDIADAILSAEVPKGLTDTD
;
A
#
# COMPACT_ATOMS: atom_id res chain seq x y z
N MET A 1 -2.56 4.83 -13.88
CA MET A 1 -1.84 4.71 -12.60
C MET A 1 -0.41 5.13 -12.86
N ASN A 2 0.03 6.28 -12.35
CA ASN A 2 1.46 6.60 -12.40
C ASN A 2 2.17 5.52 -11.57
N LEU A 3 3.02 4.73 -12.23
CA LEU A 3 3.94 3.83 -11.56
C LEU A 3 4.94 4.74 -10.84
N PHE A 4 4.94 4.72 -9.50
CA PHE A 4 5.90 5.49 -8.74
C PHE A 4 7.32 5.15 -9.22
N LYS A 5 8.16 6.16 -9.42
CA LYS A 5 9.58 5.92 -9.68
C LYS A 5 10.22 5.56 -8.35
N LEU A 6 10.77 4.35 -8.26
CA LEU A 6 11.55 3.95 -7.09
C LEU A 6 12.92 4.62 -7.11
N ILE A 7 13.36 5.07 -5.94
CA ILE A 7 14.70 5.61 -5.74
C ILE A 7 15.48 4.62 -4.89
N ASP A 8 16.57 4.08 -5.44
CA ASP A 8 17.44 3.17 -4.73
C ASP A 8 18.57 3.93 -4.02
N THR A 9 18.84 3.55 -2.78
CA THR A 9 20.00 4.01 -2.00
C THR A 9 20.52 2.89 -1.11
N ASP A 10 21.74 3.01 -0.61
CA ASP A 10 22.27 2.13 0.42
C ASP A 10 22.10 2.76 1.82
N ALA A 11 22.11 1.92 2.85
CA ALA A 11 21.90 2.36 4.23
C ALA A 11 22.90 3.42 4.71
N THR A 12 24.11 3.47 4.15
CA THR A 12 25.14 4.45 4.49
C THR A 12 24.82 5.81 3.90
N ASP A 13 24.44 5.86 2.62
CA ASP A 13 24.05 7.13 1.97
C ASP A 13 22.73 7.66 2.54
N PHE A 14 21.76 6.77 2.81
CA PHE A 14 20.53 7.13 3.50
C PHE A 14 20.79 7.82 4.85
N ALA A 15 21.66 7.25 5.69
CA ALA A 15 21.99 7.81 6.99
C ALA A 15 22.69 9.18 6.88
N LYS A 16 23.56 9.37 5.88
CA LYS A 16 24.26 10.64 5.65
C LYS A 16 23.33 11.75 5.15
N ARG A 17 22.27 11.40 4.43
CA ARG A 17 21.40 12.34 3.71
C ARG A 17 19.93 12.19 4.11
N ALA A 18 19.68 11.90 5.39
CA ALA A 18 18.35 11.59 5.90
C ALA A 18 17.30 12.66 5.55
N GLY A 19 17.63 13.96 5.72
CA GLY A 19 16.71 15.05 5.38
C GLY A 19 16.32 15.09 3.89
N PHE A 20 17.29 14.90 2.99
CA PHE A 20 17.03 14.83 1.55
C PHE A 20 16.05 13.71 1.21
N TYR A 21 16.24 12.52 1.80
CA TYR A 21 15.36 11.39 1.54
C TYR A 21 13.98 11.53 2.20
N GLN A 22 13.86 12.27 3.31
CA GLN A 22 12.58 12.63 3.91
C GLN A 22 11.77 13.58 3.01
N ASP A 23 12.43 14.53 2.35
CA ASP A 23 11.77 15.41 1.38
C ASP A 23 11.37 14.66 0.11
N GLU A 24 12.26 13.80 -0.38
CA GLU A 24 12.06 13.04 -1.62
C GLU A 24 10.92 12.02 -1.51
N VAL A 25 10.76 11.40 -0.33
CA VAL A 25 9.75 10.34 -0.13
C VAL A 25 8.30 10.80 -0.29
N ILE A 26 8.07 12.12 -0.20
CA ILE A 26 6.76 12.73 -0.47
C ILE A 26 6.34 12.47 -1.93
N ARG A 27 7.30 12.37 -2.85
CA ARG A 27 7.05 12.17 -4.29
C ARG A 27 7.26 10.72 -4.72
N ASN A 28 8.31 10.07 -4.19
CA ASN A 28 8.81 8.79 -4.69
C ASN A 28 9.24 7.89 -3.53
N PRO A 29 8.76 6.64 -3.43
CA PRO A 29 9.25 5.69 -2.43
C PRO A 29 10.77 5.44 -2.57
N VAL A 30 11.46 5.35 -1.44
CA VAL A 30 12.92 5.15 -1.40
C VAL A 30 13.23 3.74 -0.91
N VAL A 31 13.85 2.93 -1.74
CA VAL A 31 14.33 1.59 -1.40
C VAL A 31 15.71 1.70 -0.77
N ILE A 32 15.84 1.20 0.45
CA ILE A 32 17.09 1.20 1.21
C ILE A 32 17.67 -0.21 1.19
N SER A 33 18.86 -0.32 0.62
CA SER A 33 19.60 -1.56 0.52
C SER A 33 20.69 -1.68 1.58
N LYS A 34 21.03 -2.91 1.94
CA LYS A 34 22.21 -3.23 2.77
C LYS A 34 22.93 -4.41 2.15
N ASN A 35 24.24 -4.28 1.95
CA ASN A 35 25.07 -5.29 1.28
C ASN A 35 24.52 -5.69 -0.10
N GLY A 36 24.09 -4.68 -0.89
CA GLY A 36 23.58 -4.87 -2.25
C GLY A 36 22.19 -5.51 -2.36
N ARG A 37 21.47 -5.69 -1.23
CA ARG A 37 20.12 -6.26 -1.22
C ARG A 37 19.11 -5.27 -0.64
N PRO A 38 17.95 -5.04 -1.28
CA PRO A 38 16.85 -4.29 -0.68
C PRO A 38 16.47 -4.85 0.70
N LYS A 39 16.26 -3.98 1.68
CA LYS A 39 15.88 -4.37 3.04
C LYS A 39 14.63 -3.68 3.53
N THR A 40 14.54 -2.38 3.31
CA THR A 40 13.41 -1.55 3.75
C THR A 40 13.05 -0.56 2.66
N VAL A 41 11.83 -0.04 2.73
CA VAL A 41 11.37 1.08 1.89
C VAL A 41 10.92 2.20 2.82
N LEU A 42 11.39 3.41 2.58
CA LEU A 42 10.82 4.61 3.18
C LEU A 42 9.65 5.06 2.29
N VAL A 43 8.52 5.34 2.92
CA VAL A 43 7.31 5.91 2.31
C VAL A 43 6.85 7.13 3.12
N ALA A 44 6.15 8.06 2.48
CA ALA A 44 5.47 9.13 3.19
C ALA A 44 4.44 8.56 4.18
N TYR A 45 4.20 9.28 5.28
CA TYR A 45 3.29 8.82 6.33
C TYR A 45 1.87 8.57 5.81
N ASP A 46 1.30 9.50 5.06
CA ASP A 46 -0.05 9.36 4.52
C ASP A 46 -0.16 8.20 3.52
N GLU A 47 0.90 7.95 2.75
CA GLU A 47 0.94 6.79 1.86
C GLU A 47 1.05 5.49 2.67
N PHE A 48 1.81 5.46 3.77
CA PHE A 48 1.79 4.31 4.68
C PHE A 48 0.41 4.07 5.30
N ILE A 49 -0.32 5.12 5.69
CA ILE A 49 -1.70 5.02 6.20
C ILE A 49 -2.62 4.44 5.12
N ARG A 50 -2.61 5.01 3.92
CA ARG A 50 -3.40 4.54 2.78
C ARG A 50 -3.08 3.08 2.42
N LEU A 51 -1.80 2.71 2.40
CA LEU A 51 -1.36 1.34 2.13
C LEU A 51 -1.86 0.38 3.23
N ARG A 52 -1.76 0.78 4.49
CA ARG A 52 -2.27 -0.01 5.63
C ARG A 52 -3.78 -0.18 5.60
N GLU A 53 -4.52 0.82 5.13
CA GLU A 53 -5.98 0.76 4.97
C GLU A 53 -6.41 -0.12 3.80
N ARG A 54 -5.60 -0.18 2.73
CA ARG A 54 -5.83 -0.99 1.54
C ARG A 54 -5.22 -2.39 1.58
N ASP A 55 -4.42 -2.69 2.60
CA ASP A 55 -4.03 -4.08 2.85
C ASP A 55 -5.33 -4.85 3.07
N ARG A 56 -5.64 -5.71 2.10
CA ARG A 56 -6.95 -6.34 1.95
C ARG A 56 -7.29 -7.03 3.26
N ARG A 57 -8.18 -6.43 4.06
CA ARG A 57 -8.60 -7.01 5.33
C ARG A 57 -9.41 -8.26 5.02
N SER A 58 -8.82 -9.42 5.33
CA SER A 58 -9.52 -10.70 5.27
C SER A 58 -10.19 -10.89 6.61
N PHE A 59 -11.51 -10.86 6.62
CA PHE A 59 -12.30 -11.28 7.77
C PHE A 59 -12.77 -12.71 7.54
N THR A 60 -12.84 -13.47 8.63
CA THR A 60 -13.65 -14.68 8.70
C THR A 60 -15.13 -14.31 8.80
N ILE A 61 -16.01 -15.30 8.67
CA ILE A 61 -17.45 -15.06 8.86
C ILE A 61 -17.75 -14.62 10.31
N ASP A 62 -16.96 -15.09 11.27
CA ASP A 62 -17.20 -14.84 12.70
C ASP A 62 -16.73 -13.47 13.20
N ASP A 63 -15.86 -12.77 12.45
CA ASP A 63 -15.24 -11.51 12.87
C ASP A 63 -15.38 -10.38 11.83
N ILE A 64 -16.24 -10.55 10.83
CA ILE A 64 -16.56 -9.50 9.87
C ILE A 64 -17.34 -8.36 10.54
N PRO A 65 -16.95 -7.10 10.34
CA PRO A 65 -17.74 -5.96 10.81
C PRO A 65 -19.13 -5.90 10.17
N ASP A 66 -20.14 -5.50 10.93
CA ASP A 66 -21.54 -5.45 10.49
C ASP A 66 -21.73 -4.57 9.23
N ASP A 67 -21.02 -3.44 9.15
CA ASP A 67 -21.12 -2.52 8.00
C ASP A 67 -20.60 -3.16 6.69
N ILE A 68 -19.57 -4.00 6.78
CA ILE A 68 -19.05 -4.76 5.65
C ILE A 68 -20.00 -5.92 5.31
N ALA A 69 -20.55 -6.62 6.31
CA ALA A 69 -21.51 -7.69 6.10
C ALA A 69 -22.78 -7.18 5.38
N ASP A 70 -23.33 -6.06 5.86
CA ASP A 70 -24.50 -5.40 5.27
C ASP A 70 -24.25 -4.92 3.83
N ALA A 71 -23.06 -4.38 3.55
CA ALA A 71 -22.66 -3.98 2.21
C ALA A 71 -22.59 -5.17 1.25
N ILE A 72 -22.11 -6.33 1.71
CA ILE A 72 -22.09 -7.56 0.91
C ILE A 72 -23.52 -8.07 0.66
N LEU A 73 -24.38 -8.08 1.69
CA LEU A 73 -25.76 -8.56 1.58
C LEU A 73 -26.63 -7.69 0.66
N SER A 74 -26.35 -6.38 0.61
CA SER A 74 -27.05 -5.42 -0.24
C SER A 74 -26.44 -5.24 -1.63
N ALA A 75 -25.30 -5.89 -1.91
CA ALA A 75 -24.64 -5.77 -3.19
C ALA A 75 -25.48 -6.39 -4.32
N GLU A 76 -25.78 -5.59 -5.34
CA GLU A 76 -26.43 -6.08 -6.56
C GLU A 76 -25.38 -6.64 -7.54
N VAL A 77 -25.71 -7.76 -8.18
CA VAL A 77 -24.88 -8.30 -9.26
C VAL A 77 -24.84 -7.29 -10.41
N PRO A 78 -23.66 -6.92 -10.93
CA PRO A 78 -23.56 -6.02 -12.07
C PRO A 78 -24.37 -6.53 -13.27
N LYS A 79 -25.11 -5.62 -13.91
CA LYS A 79 -25.92 -5.93 -15.10
C LYS A 79 -25.05 -6.59 -16.17
N GLY A 80 -25.47 -7.76 -16.67
CA GLY A 80 -24.75 -8.54 -17.68
C GLY A 80 -23.91 -9.71 -17.13
N LEU A 81 -23.90 -9.93 -15.82
CA LEU A 81 -23.33 -11.12 -15.16
C LEU A 81 -24.39 -12.03 -14.52
N THR A 82 -25.67 -11.73 -14.75
CA THR A 82 -26.74 -12.67 -14.44
C THR A 82 -26.61 -13.84 -15.41
N ASP A 83 -26.36 -15.04 -14.88
CA ASP A 83 -26.59 -16.29 -15.61
C ASP A 83 -28.06 -16.25 -16.04
N THR A 84 -28.27 -15.80 -17.27
CA THR A 84 -29.57 -15.80 -17.92
C THR A 84 -29.43 -17.00 -18.84
N ASP A 85 -30.02 -18.12 -18.42
CA ASP A 85 -30.26 -19.29 -19.27
C ASP A 85 -30.82 -18.88 -20.64
#